data_AF-A0A1F6HR12-F1
#
_entry.id   AF-A0A1F6HR12-F1
#
_cell.length_a   1.000
_cell.length_b   1.000
_cell.length_c   1.000
_cell.angle_alpha   90.00
_cell.angle_beta   90.00
_cell.angle_gamma   90.00
#
_symmetry.space_group_name_H-M   'P 1'
#
loop_
_entity.id
_entity.type
_entity.pdbx_description
1 polymer ?
#
loop_
_entity_poly.entity_id
_entity_poly.type
_entity_poly.pdbx_seq_one_letter_code
_entity_poly.pdbx_strand_id
1 'polypeptide(L)'
;MSKQAVKILKALSDKTRIAIVRDFLAGHETVCPDIKAELSKSQPTLSHHINKLKNADIIIETKRGTTCYYKVNESYLKNLGIDIRKLVNT
;
A
#
# COMPACT_ATOMS: atom_id res chain seq x y z
N MET A 1 10.14 -8.36 -18.34
CA MET A 1 9.86 -7.51 -17.16
C MET A 1 10.75 -7.93 -16.01
N SER A 2 11.29 -7.00 -15.22
CA SER A 2 12.09 -7.34 -14.03
C SER A 2 11.25 -8.07 -12.98
N LYS A 3 11.85 -8.98 -12.19
CA LYS A 3 11.14 -9.72 -11.13
C LYS A 3 10.44 -8.79 -10.12
N GLN A 4 11.03 -7.62 -9.87
CA GLN A 4 10.48 -6.57 -9.01
C GLN A 4 9.18 -5.98 -9.57
N ALA A 5 9.14 -5.61 -10.86
CA ALA A 5 7.94 -5.05 -11.47
C ALA A 5 6.74 -6.03 -11.41
N VAL A 6 6.99 -7.32 -11.66
CA VAL A 6 5.95 -8.35 -11.54
C VAL A 6 5.42 -8.45 -10.10
N LYS A 7 6.29 -8.37 -9.10
CA LYS A 7 5.92 -8.41 -7.67
C LYS A 7 5.04 -7.22 -7.29
N ILE A 8 5.40 -6.01 -7.74
CA ILE A 8 4.64 -4.78 -7.50
C ILE A 8 3.27 -4.85 -8.15
N LEU A 9 3.19 -5.22 -9.43
CA LEU A 9 1.93 -5.30 -10.15
C LEU A 9 0.98 -6.35 -9.55
N LYS A 10 1.51 -7.52 -9.13
CA LYS A 10 0.72 -8.53 -8.40
C LYS A 10 0.22 -8.02 -7.04
N ALA A 11 1.01 -7.21 -6.34
CA ALA A 11 0.57 -6.58 -5.10
C ALA A 11 -0.49 -5.50 -5.37
N LEU A 12 -0.45 -4.78 -6.50
CA LEU A 12 -1.45 -3.77 -6.84
C LEU A 12 -2.72 -4.33 -7.50
N SER A 13 -2.75 -5.59 -7.92
CA SER A 13 -3.90 -6.20 -8.62
C SER A 13 -5.13 -6.50 -7.73
N ASP A 14 -5.28 -5.80 -6.61
CA ASP A 14 -6.32 -6.04 -5.60
C ASP A 14 -6.91 -4.70 -5.17
N LYS A 15 -8.23 -4.60 -5.29
CA LYS A 15 -8.97 -3.35 -5.06
C LYS A 15 -8.74 -2.77 -3.66
N THR A 16 -8.63 -3.62 -2.65
CA THR A 16 -8.41 -3.20 -1.27
C THR A 16 -7.00 -2.62 -1.11
N ARG A 17 -5.99 -3.27 -1.70
CA ARG A 17 -4.62 -2.77 -1.67
C ARG A 17 -4.48 -1.45 -2.42
N ILE A 18 -5.19 -1.26 -3.54
CA ILE A 18 -5.26 0.03 -4.22
C ILE A 18 -5.87 1.10 -3.31
N ALA A 19 -7.00 0.81 -2.65
CA ALA A 19 -7.65 1.75 -1.72
C ALA A 19 -6.72 2.16 -0.57
N ILE A 20 -5.99 1.21 0.04
CA ILE A 20 -4.99 1.50 1.07
C ILE A 20 -3.87 2.40 0.54
N VAL A 21 -3.36 2.14 -0.66
CA VAL A 21 -2.31 2.98 -1.26
C VAL A 21 -2.82 4.39 -1.56
N ARG A 22 -4.06 4.53 -2.06
CA ARG A 22 -4.70 5.85 -2.27
C ARG A 22 -4.80 6.64 -0.96
N ASP A 23 -5.24 5.99 0.11
CA ASP A 23 -5.34 6.58 1.45
C ASP A 23 -4.00 7.16 1.92
N PHE A 24 -2.93 6.38 1.78
CA PHE A 24 -1.59 6.82 2.13
C PHE A 24 -1.05 7.93 1.22
N LEU A 25 -1.37 7.91 -0.09
CA LEU A 25 -1.01 8.99 -1.02
C LEU A 25 -1.76 10.30 -0.74
N ALA A 26 -2.92 10.24 -0.08
CA ALA A 26 -3.67 11.41 0.36
C ALA A 26 -3.08 12.08 1.62
N GLY A 27 -2.01 11.51 2.19
CA GLY A 27 -1.30 12.07 3.36
C GLY A 27 -1.67 11.42 4.69
N HIS A 28 -2.51 10.38 4.69
CA HIS A 28 -2.79 9.62 5.91
C HIS A 28 -1.59 8.71 6.24
N GLU A 29 -0.88 9.01 7.34
CA GLU A 29 0.25 8.18 7.80
C GLU A 29 -0.19 6.91 8.54
N THR A 30 -1.49 6.72 8.75
CA THR A 30 -2.10 5.52 9.33
C THR A 30 -3.36 5.18 8.57
N VAL A 31 -3.72 3.90 8.50
CA VAL A 31 -4.91 3.48 7.74
C VAL A 31 -6.16 4.12 8.34
N CYS A 32 -6.92 4.82 7.51
CA CYS A 32 -8.15 5.48 7.88
C CYS A 32 -9.15 4.51 8.58
N PRO A 33 -9.85 4.95 9.64
CA PRO A 33 -10.89 4.15 10.30
C PRO A 33 -11.96 3.59 9.35
N ASP A 34 -12.30 4.31 8.28
CA ASP A 34 -13.29 3.88 7.30
C ASP A 34 -12.82 2.65 6.51
N ILE A 35 -11.54 2.61 6.13
CA ILE A 35 -10.92 1.44 5.46
C ILE A 35 -10.89 0.24 6.42
N LYS A 36 -10.62 0.48 7.71
CA LYS A 36 -10.69 -0.58 8.74
C LYS A 36 -12.12 -1.13 8.86
N ALA A 37 -13.13 -0.28 8.80
CA ALA A 37 -14.54 -0.67 8.90
C ALA A 37 -15.07 -1.39 7.65
N GLU A 38 -14.54 -1.07 6.47
CA GLU A 38 -14.87 -1.78 5.24
C GLU A 38 -14.21 -3.18 5.20
N LEU A 39 -12.96 -3.27 5.66
CA LEU A 39 -12.19 -4.52 5.73
C LEU A 39 -12.63 -5.49 6.81
N SER A 40 -13.27 -5.01 7.88
CA SER A 40 -13.78 -5.88 8.95
C SER A 40 -14.92 -6.80 8.49
N LYS A 41 -15.52 -6.54 7.32
CA LYS A 41 -16.64 -7.30 6.76
C LYS A 41 -16.24 -8.48 5.85
N SER A 42 -14.97 -8.61 5.46
CA SER A 42 -14.50 -9.67 4.54
C SER A 42 -13.02 -10.02 4.80
N GLN A 43 -12.70 -11.30 5.03
CA GLN A 43 -11.31 -11.80 5.04
C GLN A 43 -10.66 -11.51 3.67
N PRO A 44 -9.39 -11.06 3.58
CA PRO A 44 -8.30 -11.01 4.58
C PRO A 44 -8.31 -9.77 5.51
N THR A 45 -7.62 -9.88 6.65
CA THR A 45 -7.42 -8.74 7.57
C THR A 45 -6.60 -7.61 6.93
N LEU A 46 -6.79 -6.37 7.40
CA LEU A 46 -5.99 -5.22 6.99
C LEU A 46 -4.47 -5.48 7.09
N SER A 47 -4.03 -6.15 8.15
CA SER A 47 -2.63 -6.54 8.36
C SER A 47 -2.08 -7.43 7.23
N HIS A 48 -2.91 -8.30 6.66
CA HIS A 48 -2.51 -9.12 5.51
C HIS A 48 -2.24 -8.26 4.27
N HIS A 49 -3.15 -7.32 3.96
CA HIS A 49 -2.99 -6.40 2.84
C HIS A 49 -1.76 -5.50 3.01
N ILE A 50 -1.57 -4.94 4.20
CA ILE A 50 -0.38 -4.15 4.56
C ILE A 50 0.89 -4.97 4.37
N ASN A 51 0.94 -6.22 4.87
CA ASN A 51 2.12 -7.07 4.70
C ASN A 51 2.42 -7.39 3.23
N LYS A 52 1.40 -7.61 2.38
CA LYS A 52 1.62 -7.81 0.94
C LYS A 52 2.21 -6.56 0.27
N LEU A 53 1.73 -5.37 0.63
CA LEU A 53 2.25 -4.09 0.13
C LEU A 53 3.68 -3.82 0.61
N LYS A 54 3.97 -4.06 1.90
CA LYS A 54 5.32 -3.96 2.49
C LYS A 54 6.27 -4.92 1.81
N ASN A 55 5.87 -6.17 1.65
CA ASN A 55 6.70 -7.19 1.01
C ASN A 55 7.04 -6.80 -0.42
N ALA A 56 6.17 -6.07 -1.14
CA ALA A 56 6.44 -5.57 -2.49
C ALA A 56 7.16 -4.22 -2.52
N ASP A 57 7.62 -3.70 -1.37
CA ASP A 57 8.31 -2.41 -1.22
C ASP A 57 7.47 -1.20 -1.68
N ILE A 58 6.15 -1.36 -1.80
CA ILE A 58 5.22 -0.29 -2.19
C ILE A 58 5.02 0.69 -1.03
N ILE A 59 5.00 0.19 0.20
CA ILE A 59 4.87 0.99 1.41
C ILE A 59 6.01 0.70 2.38
N ILE A 60 6.37 1.71 3.17
CA ILE A 60 7.36 1.62 4.24
C ILE A 60 6.64 1.79 5.58
N GLU A 61 7.08 1.03 6.59
CA GLU A 61 6.62 1.16 7.96
C GLU A 61 7.62 1.98 8.79
N THR A 62 7.11 2.85 9.66
CA THR A 62 7.89 3.55 10.68
C THR A 62 7.19 3.39 12.02
N LYS A 63 7.89 2.88 13.03
CA LYS A 63 7.34 2.75 14.38
C LYS A 63 7.64 4.02 15.18
N ARG A 64 6.62 4.60 15.81
CA ARG A 64 6.78 5.69 16.79
C ARG A 64 6.08 5.25 18.08
N GLY A 65 6.88 4.87 19.08
CA GLY A 65 6.36 4.22 20.30
C GLY A 65 5.69 2.88 19.99
N THR A 66 4.45 2.70 20.44
CA THR A 66 3.63 1.50 20.19
C THR A 66 2.87 1.56 18.86
N THR A 67 2.87 2.70 18.18
CA THR A 67 2.08 2.93 16.96
C THR A 67 2.92 2.75 15.70
N CYS A 68 2.38 2.03 14.73
CA CYS A 68 2.97 1.87 13.40
C CYS A 68 2.37 2.89 12.42
N TYR A 69 3.24 3.60 11.71
CA TYR A 69 2.92 4.55 10.66
C TYR A 69 3.38 3.99 9.32
N TYR A 70 2.64 4.29 8.26
CA TYR A 70 2.87 3.80 6.92
C TYR A 70 2.91 4.95 5.92
N LYS A 71 3.77 4.83 4.91
CA LYS A 71 3.83 5.75 3.78
C LYS A 71 4.17 5.03 2.49
N VAL A 72 3.75 5.57 1.35
CA VAL A 72 4.12 5.03 0.04
C VAL A 72 5.59 5.32 -0.27
N ASN A 73 6.29 4.33 -0.81
CA ASN A 73 7.68 4.43 -1.22
C ASN A 73 7.81 5.03 -2.63
N GLU A 74 7.32 6.26 -2.81
CA GLU A 74 7.24 6.90 -4.13
C GLU A 74 8.62 6.95 -4.83
N SER A 75 9.69 7.24 -4.10
CA SER A 75 11.05 7.30 -4.65
C SER A 75 11.51 5.96 -5.22
N TYR A 76 11.28 4.85 -4.50
CA TYR A 76 11.64 3.51 -4.98
C TYR A 76 10.86 3.14 -6.24
N LEU A 77 9.54 3.38 -6.24
CA LEU A 77 8.68 3.07 -7.38
C LEU A 77 9.09 3.91 -8.61
N LYS A 78 9.39 5.20 -8.41
CA LYS A 78 9.87 6.09 -9.47
C LYS A 78 11.21 5.65 -10.05
N ASN A 79 12.14 5.16 -9.21
CA ASN A 79 13.42 4.59 -9.67
C ASN A 79 13.24 3.33 -10.52
N LEU A 80 12.14 2.61 -10.35
CA LEU A 80 11.75 1.47 -11.18
C LEU A 80 10.93 1.87 -12.43
N GLY A 81 10.72 3.17 -12.65
CA GLY A 81 9.89 3.69 -13.74
C GLY A 81 8.39 3.53 -13.50
N ILE A 82 7.96 3.29 -12.26
CA ILE A 82 6.56 3.09 -11.89
C ILE A 82 6.01 4.39 -11.30
N ASP A 83 5.08 5.01 -12.02
CA ASP A 83 4.29 6.13 -11.51
C ASP A 83 3.06 5.60 -10.77
N ILE A 84 3.20 5.44 -9.46
CA ILE A 84 2.15 4.86 -8.61
C ILE A 84 0.86 5.69 -8.63
N ARG A 85 0.96 7.02 -8.74
CA ARG A 85 -0.18 7.93 -8.72
C ARG A 85 -1.06 7.73 -9.94
N LYS A 86 -0.45 7.50 -11.11
CA LYS A 86 -1.19 7.14 -12.32
C LYS A 86 -1.86 5.78 -12.17
N LEU A 87 -1.13 4.78 -11.68
CA LEU A 87 -1.66 3.42 -11.56
C LEU A 87 -2.84 3.30 -10.61
N VAL A 88 -2.84 4.06 -9.52
CA VAL A 88 -3.95 3.99 -8.57
C VAL A 88 -5.08 4.94 -8.90
N ASN A 89 -4.91 6.04 -9.64
CA ASN A 89 -6.01 7.00 -9.90
C ASN A 89 -6.62 6.90 -11.31
N THR A 90 -6.35 5.81 -12.02
CA THR A 90 -7.07 5.46 -13.26
C THR A 90 -8.38 4.76 -12.91
#